data_AF-A0A3M1B0D1-F1
#
_entry.id   AF-A0A3M1B0D1-F1
#
_cell.length_a   1.000
_cell.length_b   1.000
_cell.length_c   1.000
_cell.angle_alpha   90.00
_cell.angle_beta   90.00
_cell.angle_gamma   90.00
#
_symmetry.space_group_name_H-M   'P 1'
#
loop_
_entity.id
_entity.type
_entity.pdbx_description
1 polymer ?
#
loop_
_entity_poly.entity_id
_entity_poly.type
_entity_poly.pdbx_seq_one_letter_code
_entity_poly.pdbx_strand_id
1 'polypeptide(L)'
;MTLLERLKDLGACEEGTQLVEKHLDVLEPLYQRIRTGKVEFPEIRRAVPPELREYLLWALGFLIPWEAVKGPVSDLRSRFGLEITGEHVAGKSFRAIEAYSVDFRRSYLSRMQVEDCSLRSFVQIGGSTVRDLRFRETTAEQFLIQRVQWFQGGIETLNAKALVVRFSDISRVTFKGIEVSHFFVTH
;
A
#
# COMPACT_ATOMS: atom_id res chain seq x y z
N MET A 1 -18.16 -13.10 6.90
CA MET A 1 -16.70 -13.06 7.12
C MET A 1 -16.38 -12.03 8.20
N THR A 2 -15.80 -12.50 9.30
CA THR A 2 -15.24 -11.69 10.39
C THR A 2 -13.87 -11.13 9.98
N LEU A 3 -13.29 -10.27 10.81
CA LEU A 3 -11.96 -9.72 10.58
C LEU A 3 -10.86 -10.79 10.66
N LEU A 4 -10.92 -11.70 11.63
CA LEU A 4 -9.94 -12.78 11.78
C LEU A 4 -9.99 -13.78 10.62
N GLU A 5 -11.20 -14.11 10.15
CA GLU A 5 -11.36 -14.98 8.97
C GLU A 5 -10.69 -14.34 7.74
N ARG A 6 -10.91 -13.04 7.53
CA ARG A 6 -10.28 -12.31 6.43
C ARG A 6 -8.75 -12.29 6.56
N LEU A 7 -8.21 -12.10 7.76
CA LEU A 7 -6.77 -12.14 8.00
C LEU A 7 -6.15 -13.49 7.67
N LYS A 8 -6.81 -14.58 8.07
CA LYS A 8 -6.37 -15.95 7.76
C LYS A 8 -6.42 -16.21 6.25
N ASP A 9 -7.49 -15.78 5.58
CA ASP A 9 -7.63 -15.93 4.13
C ASP A 9 -6.55 -15.15 3.35
N LEU A 10 -6.14 -13.98 3.86
CA LEU A 10 -5.09 -13.16 3.26
C LEU A 10 -3.67 -13.60 3.67
N GLY A 11 -3.53 -14.60 4.55
CA GLY A 11 -2.23 -15.08 5.01
C GLY A 11 -1.46 -14.08 5.86
N ALA A 12 -2.17 -13.32 6.72
CA ALA A 12 -1.52 -12.43 7.67
C ALA A 12 -0.60 -13.21 8.62
N CYS A 13 0.50 -12.59 9.05
CA CYS A 13 1.44 -13.20 9.98
C CYS A 13 0.83 -13.36 11.39
N GLU A 14 1.43 -14.25 12.18
CA GLU A 14 0.95 -14.57 13.53
C GLU A 14 0.95 -13.35 14.45
N GLU A 15 2.05 -12.58 14.49
CA GLU A 15 2.18 -11.37 15.31
C GLU A 15 1.08 -10.35 15.02
N GLY A 16 0.80 -10.16 13.73
CA GLY A 16 -0.25 -9.26 13.28
C GLY A 16 -1.65 -9.75 13.62
N THR A 17 -1.88 -11.06 13.52
CA THR A 17 -3.15 -11.68 13.90
C THR A 17 -3.38 -11.55 15.41
N GLN A 18 -2.37 -11.81 16.23
CA GLN A 18 -2.43 -11.64 17.69
C GLN A 18 -2.69 -10.19 18.11
N LEU A 19 -2.10 -9.22 17.41
CA LEU A 19 -2.38 -7.80 17.63
C LEU A 19 -3.86 -7.49 17.36
N VAL A 20 -4.40 -7.99 16.24
CA VAL A 20 -5.82 -7.76 15.91
C VAL A 20 -6.72 -8.45 16.92
N GLU A 21 -6.41 -9.69 17.31
CA GLU A 21 -7.14 -10.46 18.33
C GLU A 21 -7.26 -9.70 19.66
N LYS A 22 -6.16 -9.07 20.11
CA LYS A 22 -6.14 -8.26 21.34
C LYS A 22 -7.06 -7.04 21.29
N HIS A 23 -7.39 -6.55 20.10
CA HIS A 23 -8.13 -5.30 19.89
C HIS A 23 -9.38 -5.49 19.00
N LEU A 24 -9.93 -6.71 18.98
CA LEU A 24 -11.10 -7.06 18.17
C LEU A 24 -12.34 -6.23 18.52
N ASP A 25 -12.48 -5.87 19.79
CA ASP A 25 -13.58 -5.04 20.29
C ASP A 25 -13.68 -3.69 19.57
N VAL A 26 -12.55 -3.14 19.12
CA VAL A 26 -12.50 -1.88 18.36
C VAL A 26 -12.39 -2.11 16.85
N LEU A 27 -11.57 -3.09 16.43
CA LEU A 27 -11.26 -3.30 15.02
C LEU A 27 -12.38 -4.01 14.26
N GLU A 28 -13.11 -4.94 14.87
CA GLU A 28 -14.21 -5.66 14.20
C GLU A 28 -15.38 -4.71 13.84
N PRO A 29 -15.89 -3.84 14.74
CA PRO A 29 -16.93 -2.88 14.37
C PRO A 29 -16.49 -1.91 13.28
N LEU A 30 -15.23 -1.45 13.34
CA LEU A 30 -14.64 -0.57 12.34
C LEU A 30 -14.57 -1.27 10.97
N TYR A 31 -14.11 -2.51 10.94
CA TYR A 31 -14.11 -3.35 9.73
C TYR A 31 -15.51 -3.53 9.15
N GLN A 32 -16.51 -3.88 9.97
CA GLN A 32 -17.88 -4.04 9.50
C GLN A 32 -18.45 -2.72 8.94
N ARG A 33 -18.14 -1.58 9.58
CA ARG A 33 -18.54 -0.25 9.08
C ARG A 33 -17.90 0.07 7.73
N ILE A 34 -16.61 -0.22 7.56
CA ILE A 34 -15.88 0.00 6.30
C ILE A 34 -16.42 -0.92 5.20
N ARG A 35 -16.75 -2.17 5.51
CA ARG A 35 -17.30 -3.11 4.53
C ARG A 35 -18.69 -2.73 4.04
N THR A 36 -19.49 -2.09 4.89
CA THR A 36 -20.91 -1.78 4.62
C THR A 36 -21.14 -0.35 4.13
N GLY A 37 -20.14 0.52 4.19
CA GLY A 37 -20.29 1.93 3.83
C GLY A 37 -18.99 2.59 3.43
N LYS A 38 -19.10 3.78 2.84
CA LYS A 38 -17.93 4.57 2.45
C LYS A 38 -17.45 5.43 3.62
N VAL A 39 -16.26 5.15 4.15
CA VAL A 39 -15.70 5.79 5.35
C VAL A 39 -14.52 6.69 4.97
N GLU A 40 -14.41 7.87 5.56
CA GLU A 40 -13.24 8.72 5.34
C GLU A 40 -12.07 8.29 6.22
N PHE A 41 -10.86 8.34 5.68
CA PHE A 41 -9.67 7.91 6.41
C PHE A 41 -9.44 8.63 7.77
N PRO A 42 -9.71 9.95 7.91
CA PRO A 42 -9.64 10.62 9.21
C PRO A 42 -10.60 10.05 10.26
N GLU A 43 -11.77 9.53 9.85
CA GLU A 43 -12.70 8.88 10.77
C GLU A 43 -12.14 7.56 11.27
N ILE A 44 -11.52 6.77 10.38
CA ILE A 44 -10.84 5.52 10.72
C ILE A 44 -9.74 5.79 11.75
N ARG A 45 -8.89 6.80 11.50
CA ARG A 45 -7.80 7.19 12.41
C ARG A 45 -8.29 7.65 13.79
N ARG A 46 -9.46 8.32 13.87
CA ARG A 46 -10.06 8.75 15.14
C ARG A 46 -10.71 7.59 15.91
N ALA A 47 -11.26 6.61 15.20
CA ALA A 47 -11.89 5.43 15.79
C ALA A 47 -10.87 4.44 16.38
N VAL A 48 -9.62 4.47 15.90
CA VAL A 48 -8.57 3.56 16.37
C VAL A 48 -7.86 4.14 17.62
N PRO A 49 -7.68 3.34 18.69
CA PRO A 49 -6.98 3.75 19.91
C PRO A 49 -5.56 4.25 19.63
N PRO A 50 -5.04 5.24 20.39
CA PRO A 50 -3.71 5.81 20.17
C PRO A 50 -2.58 4.77 20.05
N GLU A 51 -2.61 3.74 20.88
CA GLU A 51 -1.67 2.63 20.91
C GLU A 51 -1.70 1.76 19.65
N LEU A 52 -2.80 1.78 18.89
CA LEU A 52 -2.94 1.06 17.63
C LEU A 52 -2.65 1.93 16.40
N ARG A 53 -2.47 3.25 16.57
CA ARG A 53 -2.26 4.15 15.44
C ARG A 53 -0.98 3.85 14.67
N GLU A 54 0.07 3.37 15.33
CA GLU A 54 1.32 3.00 14.66
C GLU A 54 1.18 1.70 13.84
N TYR A 55 0.22 0.84 14.21
CA TYR A 55 -0.12 -0.39 13.49
C TYR A 55 -1.16 -0.16 12.42
N LEU A 56 -1.75 1.03 12.38
CA LEU A 56 -2.86 1.37 11.49
C LEU A 56 -2.51 1.05 10.04
N LEU A 57 -1.34 1.40 9.52
CA LEU A 57 -1.02 1.08 8.11
C LEU A 57 -0.96 -0.42 7.82
N TRP A 58 -0.37 -1.20 8.72
CA TRP A 58 -0.30 -2.65 8.58
C TRP A 58 -1.69 -3.28 8.69
N ALA A 59 -2.44 -2.89 9.72
CA ALA A 59 -3.81 -3.28 9.93
C ALA A 59 -4.65 -2.90 8.70
N LEU A 60 -4.75 -1.63 8.36
CA LEU A 60 -5.58 -1.15 7.25
C LEU A 60 -5.21 -1.76 5.89
N GLY A 61 -3.93 -2.04 5.64
CA GLY A 61 -3.48 -2.75 4.44
C GLY A 61 -4.26 -4.04 4.19
N PHE A 62 -4.31 -4.90 5.21
CA PHE A 62 -5.01 -6.18 5.14
C PHE A 62 -6.52 -6.07 5.42
N LEU A 63 -6.93 -5.11 6.23
CA LEU A 63 -8.29 -5.07 6.80
C LEU A 63 -9.27 -4.28 5.93
N ILE A 64 -8.82 -3.33 5.10
CA ILE A 64 -9.73 -2.43 4.37
C ILE A 64 -9.90 -2.80 2.90
N PRO A 65 -11.13 -3.03 2.42
CA PRO A 65 -11.45 -2.87 1.00
C PRO A 65 -11.21 -1.40 0.60
N TRP A 66 -10.09 -1.12 -0.05
CA TRP A 66 -9.64 0.25 -0.36
C TRP A 66 -10.61 1.04 -1.24
N GLU A 67 -11.52 0.36 -1.94
CA GLU A 67 -12.64 0.98 -2.65
C GLU A 67 -13.64 1.71 -1.72
N ALA A 68 -13.79 1.26 -0.48
CA ALA A 68 -14.70 1.82 0.50
C ALA A 68 -14.13 3.05 1.22
N VAL A 69 -12.82 3.23 1.24
CA VAL A 69 -12.20 4.42 1.82
C VAL A 69 -12.49 5.62 0.92
N LYS A 70 -12.91 6.75 1.48
CA LYS A 70 -13.05 8.03 0.76
C LYS A 70 -11.85 8.92 1.00
N GLY A 71 -11.54 9.72 -0.02
CA GLY A 71 -10.50 10.74 0.05
C GLY A 71 -9.07 10.18 0.04
N PRO A 72 -8.09 11.08 0.21
CA PRO A 72 -6.68 10.70 0.32
C PRO A 72 -6.37 10.06 1.67
N VAL A 73 -5.36 9.20 1.67
CA VAL A 73 -4.74 8.60 2.85
C VAL A 73 -3.47 9.39 3.11
N SER A 74 -3.40 10.11 4.23
CA SER A 74 -2.30 11.05 4.48
C SER A 74 -1.85 11.15 5.94
N ASP A 75 -0.64 11.68 6.13
CA ASP A 75 -0.03 12.01 7.42
C ASP A 75 0.07 10.80 8.35
N LEU A 76 0.67 9.73 7.85
CA LEU A 76 0.77 8.45 8.53
C LEU A 76 2.21 8.07 8.82
N ARG A 77 2.41 7.58 10.04
CA ARG A 77 3.70 7.06 10.50
C ARG A 77 3.49 5.67 11.06
N SER A 78 4.20 4.70 10.51
CA SER A 78 4.20 3.32 10.99
C SER A 78 5.60 2.75 10.99
N ARG A 79 5.88 1.88 11.95
CA ARG A 79 7.08 1.03 11.94
C ARG A 79 6.92 -0.20 11.05
N PHE A 80 5.72 -0.43 10.53
CA PHE A 80 5.34 -1.57 9.71
C PHE A 80 5.10 -1.16 8.27
N GLY A 81 4.91 -2.14 7.39
CA GLY A 81 4.58 -1.92 5.99
C GLY A 81 3.08 -1.74 5.77
N LEU A 82 2.73 -1.04 4.68
CA LEU A 82 1.38 -1.05 4.12
C LEU A 82 1.31 -2.15 3.06
N GLU A 83 0.49 -3.16 3.27
CA GLU A 83 0.28 -4.23 2.30
C GLU A 83 -1.10 -4.12 1.68
N ILE A 84 -1.20 -4.01 0.35
CA ILE A 84 -2.45 -4.06 -0.38
C ILE A 84 -2.38 -5.25 -1.34
N THR A 85 -3.08 -6.32 -0.99
CA THR A 85 -3.00 -7.60 -1.72
C THR A 85 -4.35 -8.05 -2.24
N GLY A 86 -4.45 -8.32 -3.55
CA GLY A 86 -5.68 -8.84 -4.14
C GLY A 86 -6.80 -7.81 -4.34
N GLU A 87 -6.51 -6.52 -4.16
CA GLU A 87 -7.53 -5.47 -4.08
C GLU A 87 -7.63 -4.68 -5.40
N HIS A 88 -8.82 -4.10 -5.62
CA HIS A 88 -9.00 -3.07 -6.63
C HIS A 88 -8.90 -1.69 -5.99
N VAL A 89 -7.79 -1.00 -6.26
CA VAL A 89 -7.54 0.35 -5.75
C VAL A 89 -7.69 1.35 -6.89
N ALA A 90 -8.80 2.09 -6.90
CA ALA A 90 -9.10 3.07 -7.95
C ALA A 90 -9.23 4.50 -7.39
N GLY A 91 -8.58 5.46 -8.06
CA GLY A 91 -8.75 6.89 -7.77
C GLY A 91 -8.25 7.31 -6.38
N LYS A 92 -7.25 6.60 -5.84
CA LYS A 92 -6.74 6.82 -4.49
C LYS A 92 -5.42 7.56 -4.48
N SER A 93 -5.25 8.42 -3.49
CA SER A 93 -3.99 9.10 -3.24
C SER A 93 -3.47 8.76 -1.85
N PHE A 94 -2.22 8.32 -1.79
CA PHE A 94 -1.46 8.06 -0.58
C PHE A 94 -0.39 9.15 -0.50
N ARG A 95 -0.38 9.95 0.57
CA ARG A 95 0.48 11.13 0.70
C ARG A 95 1.16 11.20 2.06
N ALA A 96 2.37 11.75 2.16
CA ALA A 96 3.01 11.98 3.46
C ALA A 96 3.04 10.72 4.34
N ILE A 97 3.47 9.59 3.76
CA ILE A 97 3.55 8.30 4.45
C ILE A 97 4.99 7.97 4.83
N GLU A 98 5.22 7.79 6.13
CA GLU A 98 6.44 7.21 6.67
C GLU A 98 6.16 5.77 7.13
N ALA A 99 6.76 4.79 6.47
CA ALA A 99 6.49 3.37 6.75
C ALA A 99 7.75 2.51 6.55
N TYR A 100 7.67 1.24 6.95
CA TYR A 100 8.75 0.29 6.65
C TYR A 100 8.80 -0.03 5.15
N SER A 101 7.64 -0.36 4.57
CA SER A 101 7.49 -0.71 3.16
C SER A 101 6.08 -0.38 2.67
N VAL A 102 5.90 -0.41 1.35
CA VAL A 102 4.58 -0.46 0.71
C VAL A 102 4.60 -1.58 -0.32
N ASP A 103 3.65 -2.50 -0.24
CA ASP A 103 3.56 -3.66 -1.13
C ASP A 103 2.18 -3.75 -1.79
N PHE A 104 2.15 -3.67 -3.12
CA PHE A 104 0.97 -3.82 -3.94
C PHE A 104 1.04 -5.14 -4.74
N ARG A 105 0.59 -6.24 -4.13
CA ARG A 105 0.63 -7.57 -4.76
C ARG A 105 -0.71 -7.97 -5.34
N ARG A 106 -0.70 -8.64 -6.49
CA ARG A 106 -1.88 -9.29 -7.09
C ARG A 106 -3.09 -8.35 -7.19
N SER A 107 -2.83 -7.06 -7.34
CA SER A 107 -3.85 -6.01 -7.22
C SER A 107 -4.10 -5.36 -8.57
N TYR A 108 -5.28 -4.75 -8.71
CA TYR A 108 -5.58 -3.88 -9.84
C TYR A 108 -5.53 -2.43 -9.37
N LEU A 109 -4.51 -1.68 -9.83
CA LEU A 109 -4.25 -0.31 -9.41
C LEU A 109 -4.63 0.63 -10.55
N SER A 110 -5.54 1.58 -10.32
CA SER A 110 -5.94 2.54 -11.35
C SER A 110 -6.10 3.98 -10.86
N ARG A 111 -5.62 4.95 -11.66
CA ARG A 111 -5.70 6.39 -11.34
C ARG A 111 -5.21 6.69 -9.92
N MET A 112 -4.11 6.05 -9.54
CA MET A 112 -3.61 6.06 -8.17
C MET A 112 -2.38 6.95 -8.07
N GLN A 113 -2.22 7.62 -6.94
CA GLN A 113 -1.07 8.48 -6.65
C GLN A 113 -0.44 8.07 -5.32
N VAL A 114 0.88 7.98 -5.30
CA VAL A 114 1.70 7.82 -4.09
C VAL A 114 2.70 8.97 -4.11
N GLU A 115 2.58 9.92 -3.18
CA GLU A 115 3.32 11.18 -3.20
C GLU A 115 3.94 11.48 -1.83
N ASP A 116 5.15 12.02 -1.79
CA ASP A 116 5.80 12.44 -0.55
C ASP A 116 5.89 11.29 0.48
N CYS A 117 6.45 10.16 0.06
CA CYS A 117 6.53 8.95 0.87
C CYS A 117 7.98 8.61 1.22
N SER A 118 8.24 8.31 2.49
CA SER A 118 9.56 7.91 2.99
C SER A 118 9.50 6.49 3.55
N LEU A 119 10.03 5.54 2.79
CA LEU A 119 9.98 4.11 3.10
C LEU A 119 11.36 3.60 3.50
N ARG A 120 11.43 2.85 4.60
CA ARG A 120 12.71 2.37 5.14
C ARG A 120 13.29 1.18 4.38
N SER A 121 12.46 0.47 3.62
CA SER A 121 12.85 -0.75 2.92
C SER A 121 12.42 -0.67 1.46
N PHE A 122 11.19 -1.05 1.10
CA PHE A 122 10.84 -1.16 -0.32
C PHE A 122 9.47 -0.60 -0.68
N VAL A 123 9.35 -0.15 -1.93
CA VAL A 123 8.10 -0.16 -2.70
C VAL A 123 8.11 -1.43 -3.54
N GLN A 124 7.03 -2.21 -3.50
CA GLN A 124 6.86 -3.34 -4.39
C GLN A 124 5.51 -3.30 -5.11
N ILE A 125 5.54 -3.62 -6.40
CA ILE A 125 4.36 -3.83 -7.24
C ILE A 125 4.54 -5.19 -7.91
N GLY A 126 3.80 -6.19 -7.44
CA GLY A 126 4.07 -7.60 -7.71
C GLY A 126 2.87 -8.36 -8.27
N GLY A 127 2.93 -8.93 -9.47
CA GLY A 127 1.81 -9.73 -10.01
C GLY A 127 0.53 -8.92 -10.23
N SER A 128 0.66 -7.61 -10.39
CA SER A 128 -0.44 -6.64 -10.43
C SER A 128 -0.71 -6.14 -11.85
N THR A 129 -1.86 -5.52 -12.06
CA THR A 129 -2.16 -4.72 -13.28
C THR A 129 -2.23 -3.26 -12.89
N VAL A 130 -1.53 -2.40 -13.63
CA VAL A 130 -1.33 -0.99 -13.27
C VAL A 130 -1.74 -0.07 -14.42
N ARG A 131 -2.72 0.80 -14.16
CA ARG A 131 -3.22 1.79 -15.13
C ARG A 131 -3.26 3.19 -14.55
N ASP A 132 -2.36 4.06 -15.00
CA ASP A 132 -2.25 5.44 -14.53
C ASP A 132 -1.93 5.50 -13.01
N LEU A 133 -0.85 4.83 -12.62
CA LEU A 133 -0.25 4.96 -11.29
C LEU A 133 0.88 5.97 -11.34
N ARG A 134 0.90 6.90 -10.38
CA ARG A 134 1.98 7.85 -10.21
C ARG A 134 2.67 7.68 -8.86
N PHE A 135 3.98 7.49 -8.89
CA PHE A 135 4.84 7.74 -7.74
C PHE A 135 5.51 9.08 -7.90
N ARG A 136 5.46 9.90 -6.87
CA ARG A 136 6.11 11.20 -6.83
C ARG A 136 6.83 11.40 -5.50
N GLU A 137 8.02 12.02 -5.54
CA GLU A 137 8.72 12.47 -4.32
C GLU A 137 8.81 11.34 -3.29
N THR A 138 9.29 10.18 -3.74
CA THR A 138 9.32 8.96 -2.93
C THR A 138 10.75 8.54 -2.66
N THR A 139 11.05 8.21 -1.40
CA THR A 139 12.33 7.62 -0.98
C THR A 139 12.11 6.19 -0.51
N ALA A 140 12.93 5.26 -0.96
CA ALA A 140 12.92 3.86 -0.51
C ALA A 140 14.33 3.25 -0.61
N GLU A 141 14.64 2.14 0.05
CA GLU A 141 15.88 1.42 -0.31
C GLU A 141 15.73 0.74 -1.66
N GLN A 142 14.57 0.15 -1.94
CA GLN A 142 14.30 -0.53 -3.21
C GLN A 142 12.95 -0.14 -3.79
N PHE A 143 12.89 -0.04 -5.11
CA PHE A 143 11.66 0.06 -5.87
C PHE A 143 11.58 -1.14 -6.82
N LEU A 144 10.66 -2.06 -6.56
CA LEU A 144 10.54 -3.34 -7.26
C LEU A 144 9.24 -3.42 -8.05
N ILE A 145 9.35 -3.60 -9.35
CA ILE A 145 8.25 -3.93 -10.25
C ILE A 145 8.48 -5.36 -10.75
N GLN A 146 7.61 -6.29 -10.38
CA GLN A 146 7.82 -7.70 -10.68
C GLN A 146 6.54 -8.38 -11.17
N ARG A 147 6.64 -9.16 -12.26
CA ARG A 147 5.51 -9.92 -12.81
C ARG A 147 4.28 -9.04 -13.09
N VAL A 148 4.48 -7.77 -13.44
CA VAL A 148 3.38 -6.86 -13.77
C VAL A 148 2.98 -7.09 -15.21
N GLN A 149 1.73 -7.49 -15.42
CA GLN A 149 1.22 -7.84 -16.75
C GLN A 149 1.04 -6.63 -17.67
N TRP A 150 0.82 -5.47 -17.08
CA TRP A 150 0.68 -4.20 -17.79
C TRP A 150 0.97 -3.06 -16.83
N PHE A 151 2.00 -2.28 -17.11
CA PHE A 151 2.30 -1.06 -16.38
C PHE A 151 2.16 0.18 -17.27
N GLN A 152 1.19 1.03 -16.91
CA GLN A 152 1.05 2.38 -17.44
C GLN A 152 1.05 3.40 -16.29
N GLY A 153 1.87 4.45 -16.38
CA GLY A 153 1.95 5.45 -15.32
C GLY A 153 3.20 6.33 -15.36
N GLY A 154 3.57 6.87 -14.21
CA GLY A 154 4.75 7.70 -14.03
C GLY A 154 5.45 7.40 -12.72
N ILE A 155 6.77 7.41 -12.74
CA ILE A 155 7.61 7.41 -11.55
C ILE A 155 8.46 8.68 -11.65
N GLU A 156 8.22 9.61 -10.72
CA GLU A 156 8.76 10.96 -10.75
C GLU A 156 9.46 11.28 -9.43
N THR A 157 10.69 11.79 -9.45
CA THR A 157 11.42 12.15 -8.22
C THR A 157 11.51 10.98 -7.24
N LEU A 158 12.13 9.88 -7.68
CA LEU A 158 12.37 8.68 -6.88
C LEU A 158 13.84 8.68 -6.45
N ASN A 159 14.09 8.61 -5.14
CA ASN A 159 15.40 8.32 -4.60
C ASN A 159 15.39 6.90 -4.02
N ALA A 160 16.17 5.98 -4.61
CA ALA A 160 16.31 4.64 -4.06
C ALA A 160 17.69 4.03 -4.22
N LYS A 161 18.08 3.05 -3.39
CA LYS A 161 19.34 2.32 -3.62
C LYS A 161 19.23 1.47 -4.89
N ALA A 162 18.08 0.85 -5.14
CA ALA A 162 17.85 0.06 -6.34
C ALA A 162 16.46 0.28 -6.95
N LEU A 163 16.41 0.38 -8.28
CA LEU A 163 15.20 0.17 -9.07
C LEU A 163 15.33 -1.17 -9.80
N VAL A 164 14.34 -2.05 -9.64
CA VAL A 164 14.37 -3.40 -10.18
C VAL A 164 13.07 -3.65 -10.94
N VAL A 165 13.19 -4.04 -12.21
CA VAL A 165 12.07 -4.44 -13.06
C VAL A 165 12.28 -5.88 -13.52
N ARG A 166 11.38 -6.80 -13.16
CA ARG A 166 11.51 -8.23 -13.51
C ARG A 166 10.25 -8.78 -14.14
N PHE A 167 10.37 -9.52 -15.24
CA PHE A 167 9.26 -10.28 -15.85
C PHE A 167 7.99 -9.43 -16.03
N SER A 168 8.14 -8.15 -16.39
CA SER A 168 7.05 -7.17 -16.38
C SER A 168 6.93 -6.47 -17.72
N ASP A 169 5.70 -6.23 -18.15
CA ASP A 169 5.39 -5.40 -19.32
C ASP A 169 5.28 -3.93 -18.91
N ILE A 170 6.28 -3.15 -19.31
CA ILE A 170 6.41 -1.72 -19.04
C ILE A 170 6.21 -0.96 -20.37
N SER A 171 4.97 -0.85 -20.83
CA SER A 171 4.69 -0.36 -22.18
C SER A 171 4.38 1.14 -22.27
N ARG A 172 4.05 1.82 -21.16
CA ARG A 172 3.71 3.27 -21.14
C ARG A 172 4.06 3.95 -19.81
N VAL A 173 5.35 4.03 -19.50
CA VAL A 173 5.85 4.61 -18.24
C VAL A 173 6.77 5.78 -18.49
N THR A 174 6.51 6.88 -17.79
CA THR A 174 7.44 8.01 -17.71
C THR A 174 8.32 7.86 -16.48
N PHE A 175 9.63 7.95 -16.66
CA PHE A 175 10.60 8.06 -15.58
C PHE A 175 11.19 9.47 -15.59
N LYS A 176 11.11 10.20 -14.49
CA LYS A 176 11.62 11.57 -14.38
C LYS A 176 12.29 11.77 -13.03
N GLY A 177 13.51 12.31 -13.01
CA GLY A 177 14.23 12.57 -11.76
C GLY A 177 14.42 11.29 -10.92
N ILE A 178 14.93 10.23 -11.55
CA ILE A 178 15.20 8.97 -10.86
C ILE A 178 16.67 8.97 -10.42
N GLU A 179 16.90 8.93 -9.13
CA GLU A 179 18.23 8.80 -8.53
C GLU A 179 18.34 7.40 -7.91
N VAL A 180 19.12 6.53 -8.55
CA VAL A 180 19.37 5.18 -8.05
C VAL A 180 20.82 4.76 -8.13
N SER A 181 21.28 3.99 -7.14
CA SER A 181 22.64 3.40 -7.18
C SER A 181 22.70 2.20 -8.14
N HIS A 182 21.60 1.47 -8.28
CA HIS A 182 21.49 0.33 -9.18
C HIS A 182 20.17 0.31 -9.94
N PHE A 183 20.22 0.00 -11.23
CA PHE A 183 19.05 -0.21 -12.06
C PHE A 183 19.14 -1.56 -12.77
N PHE A 184 18.20 -2.46 -12.47
CA PHE A 184 18.16 -3.81 -12.99
C PHE A 184 16.89 -4.06 -13.79
N VAL A 185 17.05 -4.60 -15.00
CA VAL A 185 15.94 -5.06 -15.83
C VAL A 185 16.21 -6.51 -16.23
N THR A 186 15.29 -7.41 -15.88
CA THR A 186 15.38 -8.84 -16.25
C THR A 186 14.09 -9.29 -16.90
N HIS A 187 14.20 -9.96 -18.03
CA HIS A 187 13.06 -10.43 -18.83
C HIS A 187 12.61 -11.83 -18.46
#